data_AF-A0A9P1DPM1-F1
#
_entry.id   AF-A0A9P1DPM1-F1
#
_cell.length_a   1.000
_cell.length_b   1.000
_cell.length_c   1.000
_cell.angle_alpha   90.00
_cell.angle_beta   90.00
_cell.angle_gamma   90.00
#
_symmetry.space_group_name_H-M   'P 1'
#
loop_
_entity.id
_entity.type
_entity.pdbx_description
1 polymer ?
#
loop_
_entity_poly.entity_id
_entity_poly.type
_entity_poly.pdbx_seq_one_letter_code
_entity_poly.pdbx_strand_id
1 'polypeptide(L)'
;MNCWSQHQGYELTAGGSGCKTATVTDDGYRIESDTPKSAGGSGTAPQPVQLLLGALVGCEQATATFVAAKMRLPPIRRIEFHVLAERDEWGSLAPPIHVAPPELSRLQRREESFWGSGQVVRKRSKKMQKTTGHPGVNSVL
;
A
#
# COMPACT_ATOMS: atom_id res chain seq x y z
N MET A 1 -15.94 -16.78 -29.05
CA MET A 1 -15.41 -16.85 -27.67
C MET A 1 -14.19 -15.95 -27.63
N ASN A 2 -14.32 -14.73 -27.14
CA ASN A 2 -13.21 -13.77 -27.22
C ASN A 2 -12.38 -13.92 -25.94
N CYS A 3 -11.15 -14.41 -26.10
CA CYS A 3 -10.15 -14.46 -25.04
C CYS A 3 -9.54 -13.06 -24.94
N TRP A 4 -10.10 -12.23 -24.05
CA TRP A 4 -9.52 -10.92 -23.75
C TRP A 4 -8.34 -11.16 -22.81
N SER A 5 -7.14 -10.94 -23.33
CA SER A 5 -5.96 -10.76 -22.52
C SER A 5 -6.21 -9.56 -21.58
N GLN A 6 -6.32 -9.84 -20.28
CA GLN A 6 -6.49 -8.81 -19.25
C GLN A 6 -5.12 -8.36 -18.75
N HIS A 7 -4.35 -7.70 -19.61
CA HIS A 7 -3.09 -7.08 -19.20
C HIS A 7 -3.34 -5.61 -18.87
N GLN A 8 -3.08 -5.25 -17.62
CA GLN A 8 -2.92 -3.86 -17.22
C GLN A 8 -1.42 -3.55 -17.27
N GLY A 9 -1.01 -2.70 -18.22
CA GLY A 9 0.34 -2.16 -18.29
C GLY A 9 0.45 -0.89 -17.44
N TYR A 10 1.65 -0.66 -16.89
CA TYR A 10 2.00 0.59 -16.23
C TYR A 10 3.26 1.12 -16.89
N GLU A 11 3.23 2.37 -17.34
CA GLU A 11 4.39 3.08 -17.86
C GLU A 11 4.77 4.19 -16.88
N LEU A 12 6.05 4.54 -16.82
CA LEU A 12 6.53 5.65 -16.02
C LEU A 12 7.76 6.26 -16.66
N THR A 13 7.78 7.60 -16.69
CA THR A 13 8.96 8.37 -17.11
C THR A 13 9.57 9.05 -15.90
N ALA A 14 10.88 8.87 -15.72
CA ALA A 14 11.63 9.40 -14.60
C ALA A 14 12.89 10.15 -15.05
N GLY A 15 13.23 11.22 -14.34
CA GLY A 15 14.47 11.96 -14.49
C GLY A 15 15.20 12.08 -13.15
N GLY A 16 16.53 12.20 -13.18
CA GLY A 16 17.32 12.30 -11.96
C GLY A 16 18.66 12.98 -12.16
N SER A 17 19.22 13.46 -11.05
CA SER A 17 20.57 14.05 -10.97
C SER A 17 21.15 13.76 -9.59
N GLY A 18 22.40 13.30 -9.54
CA GLY A 18 22.99 12.78 -8.30
C GLY A 18 22.20 11.58 -7.76
N CYS A 19 21.90 11.58 -6.46
CA CYS A 19 21.07 10.56 -5.84
C CYS A 19 19.56 10.85 -5.86
N LYS A 20 19.15 12.00 -6.42
CA LYS A 20 17.74 12.42 -6.48
C LYS A 20 17.10 11.97 -7.79
N THR A 21 15.89 11.44 -7.70
CA THR A 21 15.03 11.15 -8.85
C THR A 21 13.63 11.73 -8.65
N ALA A 22 12.98 12.05 -9.76
CA ALA A 22 11.58 12.42 -9.82
C ALA A 22 10.92 11.68 -10.98
N THR A 23 9.80 11.03 -10.68
CA THR A 23 8.96 10.30 -11.62
C THR A 23 7.61 10.97 -11.68
N VAL A 24 7.05 11.08 -12.89
CA VAL A 24 5.65 11.44 -13.08
C VAL A 24 4.94 10.21 -13.61
N THR A 25 3.90 9.77 -12.90
CA THR A 25 3.07 8.64 -13.30
C THR A 25 2.08 9.06 -14.39
N ASP A 26 1.54 8.09 -15.12
CA ASP A 26 0.59 8.34 -16.22
C ASP A 26 -0.70 9.07 -15.76
N ASP A 27 -1.06 8.93 -14.48
CA ASP A 27 -2.17 9.60 -13.81
C ASP A 27 -1.76 10.92 -13.12
N GLY A 28 -0.55 11.40 -13.35
CA GLY A 28 -0.08 12.74 -12.99
C GLY A 28 0.45 12.90 -11.57
N TYR A 29 0.66 11.81 -10.83
CA TYR A 29 1.29 11.87 -9.50
C TYR A 29 2.81 11.99 -9.64
N ARG A 30 3.40 12.80 -8.75
CA ARG A 30 4.83 12.98 -8.67
C ARG A 30 5.40 12.12 -7.54
N ILE A 31 6.35 11.25 -7.87
CA ILE A 31 7.08 10.43 -6.91
C ILE A 31 8.52 10.90 -6.91
N GLU A 32 9.03 11.33 -5.75
CA GLU A 32 10.44 11.73 -5.60
C GLU A 32 11.16 10.78 -4.67
N SER A 33 12.43 10.49 -4.97
CA SER A 33 13.31 9.74 -4.08
C SER A 33 14.68 10.40 -3.98
N ASP A 34 15.32 10.26 -2.83
CA ASP A 34 16.67 10.76 -2.57
C ASP A 34 17.36 9.93 -1.48
N THR A 35 18.68 9.93 -1.44
CA THR A 35 19.43 9.29 -0.35
C THR A 35 19.77 10.32 0.74
N PRO A 36 20.09 9.87 1.97
CA PRO A 36 20.57 10.76 3.02
C PRO A 36 21.90 11.41 2.63
N LYS A 37 22.21 12.55 3.26
CA LYS A 37 23.48 13.25 3.05
C LYS A 37 24.71 12.37 3.32
N SER A 38 24.62 11.46 4.30
CA SER A 38 25.68 10.50 4.60
C SER A 38 25.95 9.50 3.48
N ALA A 39 24.99 9.30 2.58
CA ALA A 39 25.08 8.42 1.41
C ALA A 39 25.14 9.20 0.08
N GLY A 40 25.54 10.49 0.13
CA GLY A 40 25.78 11.32 -1.06
C GLY A 40 24.56 12.04 -1.64
N GLY A 41 23.38 11.92 -1.03
CA GLY A 41 22.17 12.61 -1.46
C GLY A 41 21.94 13.97 -0.79
N SER A 42 20.81 14.60 -1.08
CA SER A 42 20.44 15.89 -0.45
C SER A 42 19.62 15.71 0.84
N GLY A 43 19.05 14.52 1.05
CA GLY A 43 18.09 14.23 2.13
C GLY A 43 16.78 15.00 1.99
N THR A 44 16.35 15.36 0.77
CA THR A 44 15.15 16.19 0.53
C THR A 44 13.90 15.39 0.15
N ALA A 45 14.04 14.09 -0.12
CA ALA A 45 12.94 13.18 -0.42
C ALA A 45 13.15 11.83 0.30
N PRO A 46 12.11 10.98 0.40
CA PRO A 46 12.24 9.65 1.01
C PRO A 46 13.27 8.78 0.28
N GLN A 47 13.86 7.83 1.02
CA GLN A 47 14.78 6.88 0.40
C GLN A 47 14.05 5.94 -0.56
N PRO A 48 14.68 5.52 -1.68
CA PRO A 48 14.08 4.56 -2.60
C PRO A 48 13.58 3.28 -1.91
N VAL A 49 14.32 2.80 -0.90
CA VAL A 49 13.90 1.63 -0.11
C VAL A 49 12.63 1.89 0.69
N GLN A 50 12.44 3.09 1.24
CA GLN A 50 11.23 3.45 1.98
C GLN A 50 10.01 3.52 1.05
N LEU A 51 10.20 4.06 -0.17
CA LEU A 51 9.15 4.08 -1.19
C LEU A 51 8.78 2.66 -1.63
N LEU A 52 9.76 1.77 -1.80
CA LEU A 52 9.53 0.37 -2.13
C LEU A 52 8.67 -0.31 -1.03
N LEU A 53 9.03 -0.15 0.24
CA LEU A 53 8.28 -0.71 1.37
C LEU A 53 6.87 -0.13 1.44
N GLY A 54 6.70 1.18 1.22
CA GLY A 54 5.39 1.82 1.14
C GLY A 54 4.53 1.29 -0.01
N ALA A 55 5.13 1.10 -1.18
CA ALA A 55 4.44 0.54 -2.34
C ALA A 55 3.94 -0.89 -2.10
N LEU A 56 4.78 -1.72 -1.47
CA LEU A 56 4.41 -3.07 -1.05
C LEU A 56 3.19 -3.04 -0.14
N VAL A 57 3.28 -2.30 0.98
CA VAL A 57 2.14 -2.15 1.92
C VAL A 57 0.87 -1.69 1.21
N GLY A 58 0.99 -0.77 0.24
CA GLY A 58 -0.11 -0.35 -0.62
C GLY A 58 -0.72 -1.50 -1.44
N CYS A 59 0.12 -2.34 -2.05
CA CYS A 59 -0.31 -3.55 -2.76
C CYS A 59 -1.01 -4.55 -1.83
N GLU A 60 -0.49 -4.80 -0.63
CA GLU A 60 -1.13 -5.70 0.34
C GLU A 60 -2.49 -5.17 0.82
N GLN A 61 -2.59 -3.88 1.12
CA GLN A 61 -3.85 -3.22 1.50
C GLN A 61 -4.91 -3.32 0.39
N ALA A 62 -4.52 -3.07 -0.87
CA ALA A 62 -5.41 -3.18 -2.02
C ALA A 62 -5.89 -4.62 -2.20
N THR A 63 -4.97 -5.59 -2.09
CA THR A 63 -5.27 -7.02 -2.21
C THR A 63 -6.22 -7.47 -1.10
N ALA A 64 -5.96 -7.13 0.15
CA ALA A 64 -6.81 -7.48 1.29
C ALA A 64 -8.24 -6.95 1.11
N THR A 65 -8.38 -5.70 0.65
CA THR A 65 -9.67 -5.07 0.37
C THR A 65 -10.40 -5.78 -0.77
N PHE A 66 -9.69 -6.09 -1.87
CA PHE A 66 -10.24 -6.81 -3.01
C PHE A 66 -10.75 -8.21 -2.63
N VAL A 67 -9.94 -8.98 -1.89
CA VAL A 67 -10.31 -10.33 -1.44
C VAL A 67 -11.50 -10.29 -0.49
N ALA A 68 -11.52 -9.37 0.48
CA ALA A 68 -12.65 -9.22 1.40
C ALA A 68 -13.96 -8.94 0.66
N ALA A 69 -13.92 -8.08 -0.37
CA ALA A 69 -15.09 -7.81 -1.21
C ALA A 69 -15.53 -9.06 -1.99
N LYS A 70 -14.60 -9.83 -2.57
CA LYS A 70 -14.90 -11.09 -3.28
C LYS A 70 -15.51 -12.14 -2.37
N MET A 71 -15.06 -12.21 -1.13
CA MET A 71 -15.60 -13.10 -0.10
C MET A 71 -16.92 -12.59 0.52
N ARG A 72 -17.44 -11.44 0.09
CA ARG A 72 -18.63 -10.77 0.66
C ARG A 72 -18.50 -10.52 2.16
N LEU A 73 -17.28 -10.31 2.63
CA LEU A 73 -17.02 -9.87 4.00
C LEU A 73 -17.41 -8.39 4.13
N PRO A 74 -17.75 -7.92 5.34
CA PRO A 74 -17.98 -6.50 5.55
C PRO A 74 -16.70 -5.68 5.25
N PRO A 75 -16.83 -4.40 4.86
CA PRO A 75 -15.69 -3.57 4.52
C PRO A 75 -14.66 -3.50 5.65
N ILE A 76 -13.39 -3.69 5.30
CA ILE A 76 -12.27 -3.54 6.23
C ILE A 76 -12.18 -2.06 6.61
N ARG A 77 -12.20 -1.76 7.92
CA ARG A 77 -12.14 -0.37 8.41
C ARG A 77 -10.72 0.15 8.57
N ARG A 78 -9.79 -0.74 8.95
CA ARG A 78 -8.40 -0.40 9.24
C ARG A 78 -7.53 -1.66 9.17
N ILE A 79 -6.35 -1.52 8.59
CA ILE A 79 -5.24 -2.46 8.71
C ILE A 79 -4.04 -1.61 9.13
N GLU A 80 -3.25 -2.12 10.07
CA GLU A 80 -2.00 -1.50 10.49
C GLU A 80 -0.86 -2.42 10.08
N PHE A 81 0.15 -1.83 9.46
CA PHE A 81 1.34 -2.54 8.99
C PHE A 81 2.55 -2.03 9.76
N HIS A 82 3.31 -2.94 10.35
CA HIS A 82 4.62 -2.67 10.91
C HIS A 82 5.65 -3.46 10.11
N VAL A 83 6.42 -2.76 9.28
CA VAL A 83 7.36 -3.37 8.34
C VAL A 83 8.78 -3.07 8.78
N LEU A 84 9.53 -4.12 9.08
CA LEU A 84 10.96 -4.05 9.34
C LEU A 84 11.70 -4.67 8.16
N ALA A 85 12.69 -3.94 7.66
CA ALA A 85 13.48 -4.31 6.50
C ALA A 85 14.95 -4.12 6.80
N GLU A 86 15.73 -5.18 6.57
CA GLU A 86 17.20 -5.13 6.62
C GLU A 86 17.75 -5.25 5.21
N ARG A 87 18.70 -4.39 4.88
CA ARG A 87 19.44 -4.42 3.62
C ARG A 87 20.91 -4.60 3.93
N ASP A 88 21.53 -5.60 3.32
CA ASP A 88 22.97 -5.75 3.37
C ASP A 88 23.65 -4.69 2.47
N GLU A 89 24.51 -3.91 3.09
CA GLU A 89 25.28 -2.83 2.46
C GLU A 89 26.54 -3.33 1.75
N TRP A 90 26.98 -4.57 2.01
CA TRP A 90 28.21 -5.12 1.44
C TRP A 90 28.25 -5.07 -0.08
N GLY A 91 27.17 -5.41 -0.77
CA GLY A 91 27.15 -5.33 -2.25
C GLY A 91 27.25 -3.91 -2.82
N SER A 92 27.05 -2.85 -2.02
CA SER A 92 27.36 -1.46 -2.40
C SER A 92 28.78 -1.03 -2.04
N LEU A 93 29.42 -1.73 -1.11
CA LEU A 93 30.76 -1.45 -0.58
C LEU A 93 31.82 -2.46 -1.06
N ALA A 94 31.42 -3.50 -1.79
CA ALA A 94 32.28 -4.57 -2.22
C ALA A 94 33.33 -4.06 -3.22
N PRO A 95 34.63 -4.29 -2.96
CA PRO A 95 35.68 -3.97 -3.91
C PRO A 95 35.81 -5.11 -4.93
N PRO A 96 36.50 -4.86 -6.04
CA PRO A 96 36.14 -4.00 -7.17
C PRO A 96 34.95 -4.55 -8.00
N ILE A 97 34.28 -3.69 -8.79
CA ILE A 97 33.05 -4.00 -9.58
C ILE A 97 33.13 -5.29 -10.42
N HIS A 98 34.34 -5.69 -10.82
CA HIS A 98 34.60 -6.88 -11.63
C HIS A 98 34.70 -8.19 -10.83
N VAL A 99 34.64 -8.14 -9.50
CA VAL A 99 34.61 -9.30 -8.62
C VAL A 99 33.19 -9.44 -8.07
N ALA A 100 32.61 -10.64 -8.23
CA ALA A 100 31.30 -10.92 -7.65
C ALA A 100 31.38 -10.79 -6.12
N PRO A 101 30.50 -10.02 -5.47
CA PRO A 101 30.53 -9.87 -4.03
C PRO A 101 30.16 -11.21 -3.36
N PRO A 102 30.71 -11.48 -2.16
CA PRO A 102 30.40 -12.72 -1.42
C PRO A 102 28.91 -12.80 -1.06
N GLU A 103 28.25 -11.65 -0.89
CA GLU A 103 26.80 -11.56 -0.70
C GLU A 103 26.20 -10.48 -1.62
N LEU A 104 24.98 -10.73 -2.10
CA LEU A 104 24.26 -9.77 -2.93
C LEU A 104 23.60 -8.71 -2.04
N SER A 105 23.80 -7.43 -2.37
CA SER A 105 23.00 -6.32 -1.81
C SER A 105 21.55 -6.46 -2.21
N ARG A 106 20.83 -7.27 -1.45
CA ARG A 106 19.39 -7.46 -1.53
C ARG A 106 18.79 -7.03 -0.20
N LEU A 107 17.49 -6.77 -0.22
CA LEU A 107 16.73 -6.60 1.01
C LEU A 107 16.55 -8.01 1.59
N GLN A 108 17.41 -8.37 2.55
CA GLN A 108 17.66 -9.76 2.94
C GLN A 108 16.65 -10.27 3.97
N ARG A 109 16.00 -9.38 4.75
CA ARG A 109 14.99 -9.76 5.73
C ARG A 109 13.76 -8.85 5.64
N ARG A 110 12.62 -9.46 5.31
CA ARG A 110 11.30 -8.95 5.66
C ARG A 110 10.81 -9.77 6.85
N GLU A 111 10.99 -9.28 8.06
CA GLU A 111 10.11 -9.72 9.14
C GLU A 111 8.81 -8.93 8.95
N GLU A 112 7.97 -9.43 8.04
CA GLU A 112 6.57 -9.02 7.94
C GLU A 112 5.82 -9.56 9.16
N SER A 113 6.04 -8.92 10.29
CA SER A 113 5.23 -9.13 11.47
C SER A 113 3.91 -8.38 11.28
N PHE A 114 2.94 -9.06 10.66
CA PHE A 114 1.57 -8.56 10.51
C PHE A 114 0.87 -8.58 11.87
N TRP A 115 1.05 -7.53 12.66
CA TRP A 115 0.26 -7.28 13.86
C TRP A 115 -0.84 -6.28 13.50
N GLY A 116 -1.95 -6.78 12.96
CA GLY A 116 -3.13 -5.98 12.64
C GLY A 116 -4.40 -6.65 13.13
N SER A 117 -5.10 -6.02 14.08
CA SER A 117 -6.46 -6.45 14.45
C SER A 117 -7.48 -5.72 13.58
N GLY A 118 -8.06 -6.42 12.61
CA GLY A 118 -9.13 -5.87 11.77
C GLY A 118 -10.49 -6.00 12.47
N GLN A 119 -11.05 -4.89 12.96
CA GLN A 119 -12.42 -4.91 13.49
C GLN A 119 -13.45 -4.88 12.34
N VAL A 120 -14.10 -6.02 12.11
CA VAL A 120 -15.23 -6.16 11.17
C VAL A 120 -16.50 -5.64 11.85
N VAL A 121 -16.92 -4.42 11.52
CA VAL A 121 -18.19 -3.88 12.04
C VAL A 121 -19.28 -4.04 10.99
N ARG A 122 -20.25 -4.93 11.23
CA ARG A 122 -21.49 -5.01 10.44
C ARG A 122 -22.35 -3.78 10.74
N LYS A 123 -22.69 -2.96 9.74
CA LYS A 123 -23.80 -1.99 9.88
C LYS A 123 -25.09 -2.79 10.11
N ARG A 124 -25.68 -2.72 11.31
CA ARG A 124 -27.08 -3.14 11.53
C ARG A 124 -27.96 -2.17 10.74
N SER A 125 -28.66 -2.67 9.72
CA SER A 125 -29.70 -1.93 9.03
C SER A 125 -30.86 -1.69 10.00
N LYS A 126 -31.10 -0.43 10.40
CA LYS A 126 -32.33 -0.04 11.10
C LYS A 126 -33.46 -0.06 10.09
N LYS A 127 -34.27 -1.12 10.09
CA LYS A 127 -35.53 -1.15 9.35
C LYS A 127 -36.51 -0.22 10.08
N MET A 128 -36.76 0.93 9.48
CA MET A 128 -37.70 1.95 9.94
C MET A 128 -39.13 1.40 9.84
N GLN A 129 -39.73 0.99 10.96
CA GLN A 129 -41.17 0.77 11.04
C GLN A 129 -41.84 2.14 11.15
N LYS A 130 -42.38 2.62 10.02
CA LYS A 130 -43.33 3.72 9.98
C LYS A 130 -44.72 3.09 9.91
N THR A 131 -45.28 2.73 11.07
CA THR A 131 -46.72 2.43 11.16
C THR A 131 -47.44 3.76 11.30
N THR A 132 -48.12 4.12 10.22
CA THR A 132 -49.08 5.22 10.11
C THR A 132 -50.12 5.14 11.23
N GLY A 133 -50.17 6.14 12.11
CA GLY A 133 -51.25 6.33 13.06
C GLY A 133 -51.89 7.69 12.84
N HIS A 134 -53.12 7.71 12.33
CA HIS A 134 -54.03 8.85 12.42
C HIS A 134 -55.49 8.41 12.20
N PRO A 135 -56.49 9.21 12.65
CA PRO A 135 -57.13 9.06 13.96
C PRO A 135 -58.65 8.79 13.84
N GLY A 136 -59.31 8.32 14.91
CA GLY A 136 -60.76 8.04 14.88
C GLY A 136 -61.40 7.66 16.22
N VAL A 137 -61.71 8.68 17.04
CA VAL A 137 -63.03 8.99 17.65
C VAL A 137 -63.92 7.87 18.26
N ASN A 138 -64.28 8.09 19.54
CA ASN A 138 -65.44 7.63 20.36
C ASN A 138 -65.51 6.12 20.74
N SER A 139 -65.90 5.72 21.96
CA SER A 139 -67.01 6.21 22.80
C SER A 139 -66.91 5.77 24.29
N VAL A 140 -67.26 6.70 25.18
CA VAL A 140 -68.11 6.59 26.40
C VAL A 140 -68.32 5.19 27.02
N LEU A 141 -67.78 4.98 28.23
CA LEU A 141 -68.49 4.86 29.52
C LEU A 141 -67.47 4.72 30.66
#